data_AF-A0A7C3U5Q3-F1
#
_entry.id   AF-A0A7C3U5Q3-F1
#
_cell.length_a   1.000
_cell.length_b   1.000
_cell.length_c   1.000
_cell.angle_alpha   90.00
_cell.angle_beta   90.00
_cell.angle_gamma   90.00
#
_symmetry.space_group_name_H-M   'P 1'
#
loop_
_entity.id
_entity.type
_entity.pdbx_description
1 polymer ?
#
loop_
_entity_poly.entity_id
_entity_poly.type
_entity_poly.pdbx_seq_one_letter_code
_entity_poly.pdbx_strand_id
1 'polypeptide(L)'
;MKVLKARIRKAIGKKAKSLLKEGKIPAVLYGPGIENLNLEIEEKELEKILREKNSPIVLKVEDKEYQVLIKEIQREPIKGKIIHIDFYKPSQK
;
A
#
# COMPACT_ATOMS: atom_id res chain seq x y z
N MET A 1 10.85 -4.68 -12.81
CA MET A 1 9.47 -4.50 -12.32
C MET A 1 9.43 -4.91 -10.86
N LYS A 2 8.85 -4.08 -9.98
CA LYS A 2 8.79 -4.38 -8.53
C LYS A 2 7.42 -4.90 -8.19
N VAL A 3 7.36 -6.05 -7.51
CA VAL A 3 6.11 -6.69 -7.09
C VAL A 3 5.99 -6.54 -5.59
N LEU A 4 4.89 -5.95 -5.13
CA LEU A 4 4.55 -5.79 -3.73
C LEU A 4 3.32 -6.65 -3.43
N LYS A 5 3.45 -7.60 -2.50
CA LYS A 5 2.30 -8.40 -2.08
C LYS A 5 1.42 -7.55 -1.17
N ALA A 6 0.14 -7.52 -1.51
CA ALA A 6 -0.87 -6.84 -0.72
C ALA A 6 -2.07 -7.78 -0.53
N ARG A 7 -2.71 -7.68 0.63
CA ARG A 7 -3.88 -8.50 0.96
C ARG A 7 -5.10 -7.60 1.11
N ILE A 8 -6.24 -8.02 0.54
CA ILE A 8 -7.48 -7.26 0.69
C ILE A 8 -7.95 -7.38 2.13
N ARG A 9 -8.17 -6.23 2.78
CA ARG A 9 -8.83 -6.17 4.08
C ARG A 9 -10.30 -5.81 3.90
N LYS A 10 -11.19 -6.62 4.45
CA LYS A 10 -12.63 -6.31 4.55
C LYS A 10 -12.99 -5.52 5.81
N ALA A 11 -12.13 -5.54 6.83
CA ALA A 11 -12.37 -4.87 8.10
C ALA A 11 -11.81 -3.43 8.09
N ILE A 12 -12.71 -2.44 8.09
CA ILE A 12 -12.40 -1.02 8.22
C ILE A 12 -12.73 -0.61 9.66
N GLY A 13 -11.77 -0.08 10.44
CA GLY A 13 -12.03 0.41 11.81
C GLY A 13 -10.87 0.29 12.80
N LYS A 14 -11.20 0.29 14.12
CA LYS A 14 -10.32 0.33 15.32
C LYS A 14 -9.09 -0.60 15.33
N LYS A 15 -8.95 -1.51 14.37
CA LYS A 15 -7.83 -2.48 14.24
C LYS A 15 -6.63 -1.95 13.44
N ALA A 16 -6.68 -0.76 12.84
CA ALA A 16 -5.52 -0.19 12.15
C ALA A 16 -4.28 -0.07 13.07
N LYS A 17 -4.48 0.30 14.35
CA LYS A 17 -3.41 0.32 15.36
C LYS A 17 -2.84 -1.05 15.68
N SER A 18 -3.65 -2.12 15.62
CA SER A 18 -3.18 -3.49 15.84
C SER A 18 -2.33 -3.96 14.65
N LEU A 19 -2.77 -3.67 13.43
CA LEU A 19 -2.00 -4.00 12.22
C LEU A 19 -0.60 -3.37 12.25
N LEU A 20 -0.50 -2.09 12.62
CA LEU A 20 0.79 -1.42 12.77
C LEU A 20 1.69 -2.07 13.84
N LYS A 21 1.09 -2.62 14.91
CA LYS A 21 1.84 -3.40 15.93
C LYS A 21 2.29 -4.76 15.41
N GLU A 22 1.53 -5.36 14.49
CA GLU A 22 1.87 -6.62 13.81
C GLU A 22 2.87 -6.42 12.67
N GLY A 23 3.34 -5.19 12.41
CA GLY A 23 4.25 -4.89 11.30
C GLY A 23 3.56 -4.84 9.93
N LYS A 24 2.25 -4.61 9.92
CA LYS A 24 1.45 -4.45 8.71
C LYS A 24 0.98 -3.00 8.57
N ILE A 25 1.20 -2.45 7.39
CA ILE A 25 0.81 -1.10 7.04
C ILE A 25 -0.50 -1.14 6.26
N PRO A 26 -1.52 -0.38 6.69
CA PRO A 26 -2.73 -0.20 5.91
C PRO A 26 -2.42 0.62 4.64
N ALA A 27 -2.98 0.18 3.53
CA ALA A 27 -2.83 0.81 2.23
C ALA A 27 -4.19 0.98 1.55
N VAL A 28 -4.31 1.98 0.70
CA VAL A 28 -5.50 2.17 -0.13
C VAL A 28 -5.08 2.19 -1.58
N LEU A 29 -5.78 1.42 -2.41
CA LEU A 29 -5.62 1.39 -3.85
C LEU A 29 -6.87 1.99 -4.49
N TYR A 30 -6.69 3.07 -5.24
CA TYR A 30 -7.75 3.74 -5.96
C TYR A 30 -7.30 4.21 -7.34
N GLY A 31 -8.26 4.50 -8.20
CA GLY A 31 -8.00 5.05 -9.53
C GLY A 31 -9.17 4.88 -10.50
N PRO A 32 -9.08 5.49 -11.68
CA PRO A 32 -10.05 5.31 -12.76
C PRO A 32 -10.23 3.85 -13.15
N GLY A 33 -11.49 3.40 -13.18
CA GLY A 33 -11.87 2.04 -13.58
C GLY A 33 -11.56 0.94 -12.56
N ILE A 34 -11.25 1.29 -11.31
CA ILE A 34 -11.21 0.32 -10.20
C ILE A 34 -12.02 0.83 -9.01
N GLU A 35 -12.63 -0.09 -8.26
CA GLU A 35 -13.20 0.25 -6.96
C GLU A 35 -12.09 0.51 -5.94
N ASN A 36 -12.37 1.35 -4.94
CA ASN A 36 -11.43 1.64 -3.86
C ASN A 36 -11.17 0.37 -3.05
N LEU A 37 -9.98 -0.18 -3.18
CA LEU A 37 -9.56 -1.38 -2.47
C LEU A 37 -8.74 -1.01 -1.24
N ASN A 38 -9.23 -1.49 -0.10
CA ASN A 38 -8.50 -1.43 1.15
C ASN A 38 -7.55 -2.61 1.22
N LEU A 39 -6.26 -2.32 1.34
CA LEU A 39 -5.18 -3.29 1.35
C LEU A 39 -4.40 -3.24 2.66
N GLU A 40 -3.72 -4.33 2.98
CA GLU A 40 -2.68 -4.40 4.01
C GLU A 40 -1.40 -4.94 3.39
N ILE A 41 -0.26 -4.36 3.79
CA ILE A 41 1.06 -4.62 3.23
C ILE A 41 2.04 -4.83 4.38
N GLU A 42 3.02 -5.71 4.23
CA GLU A 42 4.07 -5.86 5.24
C GLU A 42 5.04 -4.65 5.24
N GLU A 43 5.30 -4.10 6.43
CA GLU A 43 6.21 -2.96 6.64
C GLU A 43 7.60 -3.23 6.02
N LYS A 44 8.13 -4.45 6.20
CA LYS A 44 9.44 -4.84 5.67
C LYS A 44 9.52 -4.82 4.15
N GLU A 45 8.47 -5.28 3.46
CA GLU A 45 8.42 -5.25 1.99
C GLU A 45 8.29 -3.81 1.51
N LEU A 46 7.46 -3.02 2.18
CA LEU A 46 7.26 -1.61 1.84
C LEU A 46 8.53 -0.78 2.02
N GLU A 47 9.26 -0.94 3.12
CA GLU A 47 10.53 -0.26 3.37
C GLU A 47 11.57 -0.56 2.29
N LYS A 48 11.65 -1.81 1.81
CA LYS A 48 12.54 -2.18 0.71
C LYS A 48 12.21 -1.40 -0.56
N ILE A 49 10.93 -1.31 -0.90
CA ILE A 49 10.49 -0.59 -2.11
C ILE A 49 10.73 0.91 -1.96
N LEU A 50 10.45 1.48 -0.79
CA LEU A 50 10.60 2.92 -0.53
C LEU A 50 12.06 3.39 -0.50
N ARG A 51 13.02 2.51 -0.17
CA ARG A 51 14.46 2.84 -0.25
C ARG A 51 14.92 3.14 -1.66
N GLU A 52 14.24 2.61 -2.67
CA GLU A 52 14.55 2.86 -4.07
C GLU A 52 13.53 3.83 -4.68
N LYS A 53 14.01 4.99 -5.15
CA LYS A 53 13.18 6.13 -5.59
C LYS A 53 12.08 5.77 -6.61
N ASN A 54 10.88 6.30 -6.35
CA ASN A 54 9.75 6.61 -7.25
C ASN A 54 9.68 5.86 -8.58
N SER A 55 9.67 4.52 -8.52
CA SER A 55 9.38 3.67 -9.67
C SER A 55 7.94 3.17 -9.62
N PRO A 56 7.30 2.87 -10.76
CA PRO A 56 6.02 2.19 -10.78
C PRO A 56 6.10 0.84 -10.08
N ILE A 57 5.09 0.55 -9.26
CA ILE A 57 4.99 -0.66 -8.44
C ILE A 57 3.88 -1.53 -8.99
N VAL A 58 4.10 -2.83 -9.02
CA VAL A 58 3.06 -3.83 -9.28
C VAL A 58 2.54 -4.31 -7.93
N LEU A 59 1.33 -3.93 -7.56
CA LEU A 59 0.63 -4.51 -6.42
C LEU A 59 0.05 -5.86 -6.82
N LYS A 60 0.53 -6.93 -6.19
CA LYS A 60 -0.04 -8.27 -6.33
C LYS A 60 -1.03 -8.51 -5.21
N VAL A 61 -2.30 -8.51 -5.58
CA VAL A 61 -3.44 -8.69 -4.68
C VAL A 61 -4.10 -10.02 -5.03
N GLU A 62 -3.88 -11.02 -4.18
CA GLU A 62 -4.28 -12.42 -4.44
C GLU A 62 -3.72 -12.91 -5.79
N ASP A 63 -4.59 -13.15 -6.77
CA ASP A 63 -4.24 -13.62 -8.11
C ASP A 63 -4.20 -12.50 -9.17
N LYS A 64 -4.39 -11.24 -8.75
CA LYS A 64 -4.42 -10.08 -9.64
C LYS A 64 -3.22 -9.17 -9.43
N GLU A 65 -2.71 -8.62 -10.52
CA GLU A 65 -1.60 -7.68 -10.51
C GLU A 65 -2.07 -6.30 -11.01
N TYR A 66 -1.76 -5.27 -10.24
CA TYR A 66 -2.15 -3.89 -10.51
C TYR A 66 -0.91 -3.02 -10.62
N GLN A 67 -0.68 -2.40 -11.78
CA GLN A 67 0.34 -1.36 -11.92
C GLN A 67 -0.14 -0.06 -11.28
N VAL A 68 0.59 0.40 -10.28
CA VAL A 68 0.22 1.54 -9.44
C VAL A 68 1.40 2.44 -9.17
N LEU A 69 1.10 3.67 -8.79
CA LEU A 69 2.05 4.68 -8.37
C LEU A 69 1.80 5.01 -6.89
N ILE A 70 2.87 5.29 -6.16
CA ILE A 70 2.74 5.85 -4.81
C ILE A 70 2.28 7.29 -4.95
N LYS A 71 1.09 7.59 -4.44
CA LYS A 71 0.53 8.93 -4.42
C LYS A 71 0.99 9.70 -3.18
N GLU A 72 0.87 9.06 -2.02
CA GLU A 72 1.23 9.66 -0.74
C GLU A 72 1.71 8.59 0.24
N ILE A 73 2.65 8.95 1.11
CA ILE A 73 3.15 8.12 2.19
C ILE A 73 2.97 8.90 3.48
N GLN A 74 2.11 8.43 4.36
CA GLN A 74 1.99 9.00 5.69
C GLN A 74 2.99 8.34 6.62
N ARG A 75 3.75 9.17 7.33
CA ARG A 75 4.71 8.73 8.33
C ARG A 75 4.37 9.33 9.68
N GLU A 76 4.60 8.57 10.73
CA GLU A 76 4.48 9.04 12.10
C GLU A 76 5.54 10.12 12.35
N PRO A 77 5.15 11.33 12.80
CA PRO A 77 6.08 12.45 12.93
C PRO A 77 7.15 12.23 14.00
N ILE A 78 6.91 11.36 14.97
CA ILE A 78 7.80 11.12 16.12
C ILE A 78 8.82 10.02 15.83
N LYS A 79 8.36 8.85 15.36
CA LYS A 79 9.22 7.69 15.11
C LYS A 79 9.67 7.53 13.66
N GLY A 80 9.09 8.30 12.73
CA GLY A 80 9.35 8.19 11.29
C GLY A 80 8.80 6.91 10.64
N LYS A 81 8.04 6.10 11.39
CA LYS A 81 7.43 4.85 10.88
C LYS A 81 6.34 5.16 9.87
N ILE A 82 6.18 4.31 8.86
CA ILE A 82 5.08 4.46 7.89
C ILE A 82 3.79 4.04 8.59
N ILE A 83 2.75 4.87 8.49
CA ILE A 83 1.44 4.60 9.13
C ILE A 83 0.35 4.31 8.10
N HIS A 84 0.50 4.84 6.90
CA HIS A 84 -0.45 4.68 5.80
C HIS A 84 0.25 4.92 4.47
N ILE A 85 -0.23 4.28 3.41
CA ILE A 85 0.23 4.53 2.05
C ILE A 85 -0.94 4.52 1.07
N ASP A 86 -0.87 5.45 0.12
CA ASP A 86 -1.88 5.66 -0.89
C ASP A 86 -1.31 5.28 -2.26
N PHE A 87 -1.97 4.33 -2.91
CA PHE A 87 -1.64 3.87 -4.25
C PHE A 87 -2.67 4.37 -5.24
N TYR A 88 -2.17 5.04 -6.27
CA TYR A 88 -2.96 5.51 -7.39
C TYR A 88 -2.70 4.63 -8.61
N LYS A 89 -3.75 4.02 -9.14
CA LYS A 89 -3.72 3.35 -10.44
C LYS A 89 -3.98 4.40 -11.53
N PRO A 90 -2.97 4.84 -12.32
CA PRO A 90 -3.25 5.71 -13.46
C PRO A 90 -4.09 4.96 -14.50
N SER A 91 -4.97 5.68 -15.20
CA SER A 91 -5.67 5.12 -16.36
C SER A 91 -4.60 4.85 -17.42
N GLN A 92 -4.31 3.57 -17.70
CA GLN A 92 -3.62 3.24 -18.93
C GLN A 92 -4.54 3.66 -20.07
N LYS A 93 -4.05 4.57 -20.91
CA LYS A 93 -4.69 5.03 -22.13
C LYS A 93 -4.05 4.28 -23.28
#